data_AF-A0AAW1UID6-F1
#
_entry.id   AF-A0AAW1UID6-F1
#
_cell.length_a   1.000
_cell.length_b   1.000
_cell.length_c   1.000
_cell.angle_alpha   90.00
_cell.angle_beta   90.00
_cell.angle_gamma   90.00
#
_symmetry.space_group_name_H-M   'P 1'
#
loop_
_entity.id
_entity.type
_entity.pdbx_description
1 polymer ?
#
loop_
_entity_poly.entity_id
_entity_poly.type
_entity_poly.pdbx_seq_one_letter_code
_entity_poly.pdbx_strand_id
1 'polypeptide(L)'
;MWRFEPTKSYWVAQDSSYKYYEVILVDPSHQAIRRYSEMKWITQAFQKHSELRGKTSAGKSSSGVGKGHSYSQTKGGSRKAPWLRRNSLQLSRKRVCENV
;
A
#
# COMPACT_ATOMS: atom_id res chain seq x y z
N MET A 1 20.72 -3.66 0.64
CA MET A 1 19.59 -2.90 0.07
C MET A 1 18.66 -2.30 1.14
N TRP A 2 19.11 -2.07 2.39
CA TRP A 2 18.29 -1.45 3.46
C TRP A 2 18.45 0.08 3.54
N ARG A 3 19.23 0.64 2.62
CA ARG A 3 19.62 2.05 2.56
C ARG A 3 18.78 2.86 1.57
N PHE A 4 18.30 2.23 0.52
CA PHE A 4 17.58 2.90 -0.57
C PHE A 4 16.10 2.54 -0.51
N GLU A 5 15.24 3.51 -0.81
CA GLU A 5 13.80 3.32 -0.84
C GLU A 5 13.32 3.13 -2.28
N PRO A 6 12.65 2.00 -2.60
CA PRO A 6 12.09 1.76 -3.93
C PRO A 6 10.79 2.53 -4.13
N THR A 7 10.68 3.17 -5.30
CA THR A 7 9.50 3.99 -5.64
C THR A 7 8.60 3.29 -6.64
N LYS A 8 9.15 2.95 -7.81
CA LYS A 8 8.44 2.39 -8.96
C LYS A 8 9.33 1.37 -9.67
N SER A 9 8.67 0.50 -10.43
CA SER A 9 9.32 -0.41 -11.34
C SER A 9 8.54 -0.47 -12.65
N TYR A 10 9.23 -0.81 -13.74
CA TYR A 10 8.64 -0.99 -15.05
C TYR A 10 9.21 -2.21 -15.76
N TRP A 11 8.41 -2.77 -16.66
CA TRP A 11 8.80 -3.90 -17.50
C TRP A 11 9.71 -3.41 -18.62
N VAL A 12 10.77 -4.17 -18.90
CA VAL A 12 11.76 -3.82 -19.93
C VAL A 12 11.71 -4.83 -21.07
N ALA A 13 11.89 -6.10 -20.73
CA ALA A 13 11.96 -7.19 -21.69
C ALA A 13 11.53 -8.49 -21.04
N GLN A 14 11.28 -9.50 -21.86
CA GLN A 14 10.96 -10.84 -21.39
C GLN A 14 11.58 -11.87 -22.34
N ASP A 15 12.16 -12.89 -21.74
CA ASP A 15 12.60 -14.12 -22.40
C ASP A 15 11.63 -15.27 -22.03
N SER A 16 11.80 -16.47 -22.59
CA SER A 16 10.98 -17.64 -22.23
C SER A 16 11.07 -17.98 -20.74
N SER A 17 12.25 -17.77 -20.14
CA SER A 17 12.53 -18.17 -18.76
C SER A 17 12.48 -17.02 -17.76
N TYR A 18 12.70 -15.77 -18.20
CA TYR A 18 12.88 -14.63 -17.31
C TYR A 18 12.08 -13.41 -17.74
N LYS A 19 11.65 -12.62 -16.75
CA LYS A 19 11.05 -11.31 -16.95
C LYS A 19 11.96 -10.24 -16.35
N TYR A 20 12.35 -9.28 -17.17
CA TYR A 20 13.26 -8.22 -16.79
C TYR A 20 12.47 -6.96 -16.41
N TYR A 21 12.79 -6.44 -15.23
CA TYR A 21 12.19 -5.22 -14.69
C TYR A 21 13.30 -4.29 -14.20
N GLU A 22 13.13 -3.00 -14.45
CA GLU A 22 13.96 -1.95 -13.86
C GLU A 22 13.24 -1.36 -12.64
N VAL A 23 14.00 -1.15 -11.57
CA VAL A 23 13.49 -0.64 -10.29
C VAL A 23 14.16 0.69 -9.97
N ILE A 24 13.37 1.73 -9.77
CA ILE A 24 13.84 3.07 -9.43
C ILE A 24 14.02 3.16 -7.91
N LEU A 25 15.27 3.37 -7.48
CA LEU A 25 15.70 3.49 -6.10
C LEU A 25 16.12 4.92 -5.76
N VAL A 26 15.78 5.38 -4.56
CA VAL A 26 16.09 6.74 -4.08
C VAL A 26 16.87 6.66 -2.76
N ASP A 27 17.94 7.45 -2.59
CA ASP A 27 18.69 7.56 -1.32
C ASP A 27 18.09 8.66 -0.42
N PRO A 28 17.41 8.32 0.70
CA PRO A 28 16.84 9.32 1.61
C PRO A 28 17.89 10.12 2.39
N SER A 29 19.15 9.66 2.46
CA SER A 29 20.23 10.33 3.18
C SER A 29 20.89 11.44 2.36
N HIS A 30 20.66 11.49 1.05
CA HIS A 30 21.29 12.45 0.17
C HIS A 30 20.71 13.87 0.36
N GLN A 31 21.58 14.87 0.49
CA GLN A 31 21.16 16.24 0.83
C GLN A 31 20.27 16.87 -0.24
N ALA A 32 20.51 16.60 -1.53
CA ALA A 32 19.68 17.16 -2.61
C ALA A 32 18.22 16.70 -2.48
N ILE A 33 17.99 15.43 -2.13
CA ILE A 33 16.65 14.86 -1.97
C ILE A 33 15.97 15.43 -0.72
N ARG A 34 16.70 15.64 0.37
CA ARG A 34 16.14 16.19 1.62
C ARG A 34 15.78 17.67 1.53
N ARG A 35 16.51 18.44 0.71
CA ARG A 35 16.27 19.87 0.49
C ARG A 35 15.15 20.12 -0.53
N TYR A 36 14.96 19.20 -1.48
CA TYR A 36 13.92 19.32 -2.49
C TYR A 36 12.52 19.10 -1.90
N SER A 37 11.66 20.13 -1.96
CA SER A 37 10.36 20.14 -1.29
C SER A 37 9.38 19.10 -1.85
N GLU A 38 9.37 18.89 -3.17
CA GLU A 38 8.40 18.01 -3.83
C GLU A 38 8.64 16.53 -3.57
N MET A 39 9.89 16.09 -3.41
CA MET A 39 10.25 14.68 -3.18
C MET A 39 10.46 14.35 -1.69
N LYS A 40 10.32 15.35 -0.81
CA LYS A 40 10.57 15.22 0.63
C LYS A 40 9.75 14.10 1.28
N TRP A 41 8.56 13.79 0.74
CA TRP A 41 7.71 12.70 1.23
C TRP A 41 8.39 11.33 1.21
N ILE A 42 9.34 11.09 0.28
CA ILE A 42 10.08 9.82 0.18
C ILE A 42 10.97 9.59 1.41
N THR A 43 11.49 10.68 2.00
CA THR A 43 12.41 10.61 3.16
C THR A 43 11.70 10.36 4.49
N GLN A 44 10.36 10.37 4.51
CA GLN A 44 9.58 10.20 5.73
C GLN A 44 9.61 8.74 6.21
N ALA A 45 9.59 8.53 7.53
CA ALA A 45 9.75 7.21 8.12
C ALA A 45 8.68 6.18 7.68
N PHE A 46 7.48 6.62 7.31
CA PHE A 46 6.40 5.71 6.88
C PHE A 46 6.59 5.16 5.45
N GLN A 47 7.55 5.68 4.69
CA GLN A 47 7.91 5.18 3.36
C GLN A 47 8.94 4.04 3.40
N LYS A 48 9.62 3.84 4.53
CA LYS A 48 10.63 2.78 4.71
C LYS A 48 10.09 1.40 4.38
N HIS A 49 10.68 0.62 3.49
CA HIS A 49 10.20 -0.73 3.14
C HIS A 49 8.79 -0.77 2.55
N SER A 50 8.51 0.13 1.62
CA SER A 50 7.22 0.17 0.93
C SER A 50 6.98 -1.03 0.00
N GLU A 51 8.04 -1.67 -0.47
CA GLU A 51 8.03 -2.93 -1.21
C GLU A 51 7.47 -4.08 -0.38
N LEU A 52 7.90 -4.22 0.89
CA LEU A 52 7.45 -5.29 1.78
C LEU A 52 5.99 -5.12 2.21
N ARG A 53 5.50 -3.89 2.26
CA ARG A 53 4.13 -3.57 2.66
C ARG A 53 3.15 -3.46 1.49
N GLY A 54 3.60 -3.68 0.26
CA GLY A 54 2.76 -3.55 -0.93
C GLY A 54 2.27 -2.13 -1.20
N LYS A 55 3.02 -1.10 -0.79
CA LYS A 55 2.68 0.31 -1.04
C LYS A 55 3.16 0.82 -2.41
N THR A 56 4.02 0.07 -3.09
CA THR A 56 4.43 0.34 -4.49
C THR A 56 3.25 0.20 -5.44
N SER A 57 3.35 0.70 -6.68
CA SER A 57 2.27 0.54 -7.68
C SER A 57 1.91 -0.93 -7.90
N ALA A 58 2.91 -1.78 -8.10
CA ALA A 58 2.71 -3.22 -8.27
C ALA A 58 2.05 -3.87 -7.05
N GLY A 59 2.48 -3.51 -5.83
CA GLY A 59 1.90 -4.02 -4.58
C GLY A 59 0.46 -3.55 -4.35
N LYS A 60 0.13 -2.32 -4.75
CA LYS A 60 -1.25 -1.81 -4.66
C LYS A 60 -2.18 -2.54 -5.63
N SER A 61 -1.70 -2.84 -6.85
CA SER A 61 -2.46 -3.61 -7.84
C SER A 61 -2.77 -5.02 -7.34
N SER A 62 -1.81 -5.69 -6.70
CA SER A 62 -2.03 -7.04 -6.13
C SER A 62 -2.97 -7.02 -4.91
N SER A 63 -2.98 -5.92 -4.14
CA SER A 63 -3.84 -5.77 -2.97
C SER A 63 -5.33 -5.70 -3.31
N GLY A 64 -5.69 -5.37 -4.56
CA GLY A 64 -7.07 -5.30 -5.02
C GLY A 64 -7.89 -4.21 -4.32
N VAL A 65 -7.26 -3.10 -3.93
CA VAL A 65 -7.93 -1.95 -3.33
C VAL A 65 -8.38 -1.00 -4.44
N GLY A 66 -9.66 -0.62 -4.43
CA GLY A 66 -10.24 0.24 -5.46
C GLY A 66 -11.57 0.85 -5.03
N LYS A 67 -12.22 1.56 -5.95
CA LYS A 67 -13.53 2.19 -5.74
C LYS A 67 -14.60 1.48 -6.56
N GLY A 68 -15.82 1.36 -6.02
CA GLY A 68 -16.97 0.76 -6.70
C GLY A 68 -17.43 -0.56 -6.09
N HIS A 69 -18.45 -1.17 -6.70
CA HIS A 69 -19.08 -2.40 -6.20
C HIS A 69 -18.15 -3.61 -6.26
N SER A 70 -17.29 -3.70 -7.28
CA SER A 70 -16.31 -4.77 -7.46
C SER A 70 -15.27 -4.87 -6.34
N TYR A 71 -15.06 -3.79 -5.57
CA TYR A 71 -14.08 -3.72 -4.49
C TYR A 71 -14.71 -3.88 -3.09
N SER A 72 -15.89 -4.50 -3.00
CA SER A 72 -16.62 -4.73 -1.75
C SER A 72 -15.80 -5.47 -0.68
N GLN A 73 -14.86 -6.33 -1.11
CA GLN A 73 -14.00 -7.13 -0.23
C GLN A 73 -12.80 -6.37 0.32
N THR A 74 -12.48 -5.18 -0.21
CA THR A 74 -11.34 -4.37 0.20
C THR A 74 -11.74 -2.98 0.72
N LYS A 75 -13.04 -2.74 0.89
CA LYS A 75 -13.57 -1.51 1.50
C LYS A 75 -13.00 -1.31 2.91
N GLY A 76 -12.25 -0.24 3.12
CA GLY A 76 -11.52 0.03 4.38
C GLY A 76 -10.00 -0.15 4.27
N GLY A 77 -9.47 -0.36 3.06
CA GLY A 77 -8.04 -0.25 2.75
C GLY A 77 -7.29 -1.58 2.66
N SER A 78 -7.89 -2.68 3.12
CA SER A 78 -7.35 -4.04 2.96
C SER A 78 -8.49 -5.06 2.93
N ARG A 79 -8.19 -6.34 2.68
CA ARG A 79 -9.17 -7.43 2.82
C ARG A 79 -9.52 -7.74 4.28
N LYS A 80 -8.55 -7.59 5.19
CA LYS A 80 -8.72 -7.91 6.61
C LYS A 80 -9.62 -6.90 7.33
N ALA A 81 -9.52 -5.62 6.99
CA ALA A 81 -10.32 -4.55 7.61
C ALA A 81 -11.85 -4.78 7.52
N PRO A 82 -12.45 -5.02 6.34
CA PRO A 82 -13.89 -5.30 6.24
C PRO A 82 -14.27 -6.64 6.86
N TRP A 83 -13.41 -7.66 6.81
CA TRP A 83 -13.65 -8.94 7.48
C TRP A 83 -13.76 -8.76 9.00
N LEU A 84 -12.81 -8.04 9.61
CA LEU A 84 -12.85 -7.74 11.05
C LEU A 84 -14.14 -7.00 11.42
N ARG A 85 -14.49 -5.95 10.66
CA ARG A 85 -15.72 -5.17 10.91
C ARG A 85 -16.99 -6.00 10.82
N ARG A 86 -17.08 -6.94 9.86
CA ARG A 86 -18.25 -7.81 9.69
C ARG A 86 -18.38 -8.88 10.78
N ASN A 87 -17.25 -9.34 11.32
CA ASN A 87 -17.23 -10.38 12.35
C ASN A 87 -17.16 -9.81 13.78
N SER A 88 -17.02 -8.49 13.95
CA SER A 88 -17.07 -7.82 15.24
C SER A 88 -18.50 -7.42 15.61
N LEU A 89 -19.04 -7.96 16.71
CA LEU A 89 -20.29 -7.50 17.29
C LEU A 89 -20.11 -6.11 17.92
N GLN A 90 -21.01 -5.17 17.57
CA GLN A 90 -21.05 -3.84 18.17
C GLN A 90 -22.05 -3.85 19.34
N LEU A 91 -21.55 -3.82 20.57
CA LEU A 91 -22.38 -3.81 21.78
C LEU A 91 -22.42 -2.39 22.36
N SER A 92 -23.49 -1.65 22.08
CA SER A 92 -23.73 -0.33 22.69
C SER A 92 -24.18 -0.47 24.15
N ARG A 93 -23.83 0.51 24.99
CA ARG A 93 -24.18 0.57 26.43
C ARG A 93 -25.69 0.50 26.66
N LYS A 94 -26.48 1.10 25.77
CA LYS A 94 -27.92 0.90 25.70
C LYS A 94 -28.20 0.07 24.45
N ARG A 95 -28.75 -1.13 24.64
CA ARG A 95 -29.31 -1.91 23.53
C ARG A 95 -30.57 -1.19 23.09
N VAL A 96 -30.68 -0.84 21.81
CA VAL A 96 -31.96 -0.41 21.25
C VAL A 96 -32.87 -1.62 21.39
N CYS A 97 -33.87 -1.53 22.26
CA CYS A 97 -34.97 -2.47 22.27
C CYS A 97 -35.75 -2.18 20.98
N GLU A 98 -35.48 -2.91 19.90
CA GLU A 98 -36.40 -2.89 18.75
C GLU A 98 -37.66 -3.61 19.19
N ASN A 99 -38.78 -2.86 19.21
CA ASN A 99 -40.11 -3.45 19.20
C ASN A 99 -40.21 -4.38 17.98
N VAL A 100 -40.73 -5.58 18.24
CA VAL A 100 -41.20 -6.53 17.23
C VAL A 100 -42.14 -5.84 16.24
#